data_AF-F8TPL5-F1
#
_entry.id   AF-F8TPL5-F1
#
_cell.length_a   1.000
_cell.length_b   1.000
_cell.length_c   1.000
_cell.angle_alpha   90.00
_cell.angle_beta   90.00
_cell.angle_gamma   90.00
#
_symmetry.space_group_name_H-M   'P 1'
#
loop_
_entity.id
_entity.type
_entity.pdbx_description
1 polymer ?
#
loop_
_entity_poly.entity_id
_entity_poly.type
_entity_poly.pdbx_seq_one_letter_code
_entity_poly.pdbx_strand_id
1 'polypeptide(L)'
;NIGTIGHVDHGKTTLTAAITNVLAKKGQAEVQNYADIDGAPEERERGITINTAHVEYETETRHYAHVDCPGHADYVKNMITGAAQMDGAILVCAATDGPMAQTKEHILLAKQVGVPALVVAL
;
A
#
# COMPACT_ATOMS: atom_id res chain seq x y z
N ASN A 1 6.00 -7.61 -8.34
CA ASN A 1 5.90 -6.41 -7.48
C ASN A 1 4.48 -5.89 -7.46
N ILE A 2 3.92 -5.66 -6.29
CA ILE A 2 2.61 -5.02 -6.13
C ILE A 2 2.68 -3.95 -5.06
N GLY A 3 1.63 -3.15 -4.88
CA GLY A 3 1.59 -2.19 -3.79
C GLY A 3 0.22 -1.59 -3.53
N THR A 4 0.05 -0.97 -2.37
CA THR A 4 -1.19 -0.30 -1.96
C THR A 4 -1.17 1.17 -2.36
N ILE A 5 -2.28 1.63 -2.93
CA ILE A 5 -2.51 3.03 -3.28
C ILE A 5 -3.92 3.44 -2.83
N GLY A 6 -4.15 4.74 -2.61
CA GLY A 6 -5.45 5.26 -2.20
C GLY A 6 -5.30 6.46 -1.29
N HIS A 7 -6.44 7.04 -0.92
CA HIS A 7 -6.51 8.21 -0.05
C HIS A 7 -5.86 7.97 1.32
N VAL A 8 -5.46 9.06 1.99
CA VAL A 8 -5.00 9.03 3.38
C VAL A 8 -6.09 8.42 4.29
N ASP A 9 -5.69 7.74 5.36
CA ASP A 9 -6.57 7.11 6.36
C ASP A 9 -7.54 6.02 5.87
N HIS A 10 -7.50 5.64 4.59
CA HIS A 10 -8.30 4.53 4.07
C HIS A 10 -7.77 3.12 4.45
N GLY A 11 -6.73 3.02 5.28
CA GLY A 11 -6.26 1.74 5.81
C GLY A 11 -5.27 0.95 4.93
N LYS A 12 -4.49 1.62 4.07
CA LYS A 12 -3.45 0.99 3.23
C LYS A 12 -2.46 0.15 4.05
N THR A 13 -1.81 0.79 5.03
CA THR A 13 -0.82 0.16 5.91
C THR A 13 -1.43 -0.92 6.79
N THR A 14 -2.67 -0.70 7.27
CA THR A 14 -3.45 -1.70 8.01
C THR A 14 -3.73 -2.95 7.16
N LEU A 15 -4.09 -2.77 5.89
CA LEU A 15 -4.30 -3.88 4.96
C LEU A 15 -3.00 -4.63 4.69
N THR A 16 -1.88 -3.93 4.49
CA THR A 16 -0.56 -4.53 4.31
C THR A 16 -0.17 -5.41 5.50
N ALA A 17 -0.34 -4.91 6.74
CA ALA A 17 -0.13 -5.69 7.95
C ALA A 17 -1.11 -6.88 8.08
N ALA A 18 -2.36 -6.74 7.64
CA ALA A 18 -3.32 -7.83 7.68
C ALA A 18 -2.95 -8.97 6.71
N ILE A 19 -2.48 -8.63 5.51
CA ILE A 19 -2.04 -9.62 4.50
C ILE A 19 -0.89 -10.46 5.04
N THR A 20 0.16 -9.84 5.59
CA THR A 20 1.30 -10.57 6.16
C THR A 20 0.87 -11.45 7.33
N ASN A 21 0.03 -10.94 8.23
CA ASN A 21 -0.48 -11.72 9.35
C ASN A 21 -1.29 -12.96 8.92
N VAL A 22 -2.11 -12.84 7.88
CA VAL A 22 -2.89 -13.97 7.37
C VAL A 22 -1.99 -15.02 6.72
N LEU A 23 -0.97 -14.60 5.96
CA LEU A 23 -0.05 -15.51 5.28
C LEU A 23 0.98 -16.12 6.23
N ALA A 24 1.39 -15.40 7.27
CA ALA A 24 2.28 -15.91 8.32
C ALA A 24 1.65 -17.09 9.09
N LYS A 25 0.32 -17.10 9.28
CA LYS A 25 -0.39 -18.26 9.85
C LYS A 25 -0.26 -19.53 9.02
N LYS A 26 0.08 -19.40 7.73
CA LYS A 26 0.35 -20.52 6.81
C LYS A 26 1.86 -20.79 6.65
N GLY A 27 2.72 -20.06 7.36
CA GLY A 27 4.17 -20.13 7.19
C GLY A 27 4.68 -19.48 5.90
N GLN A 28 3.89 -18.61 5.27
CA GLN A 28 4.15 -18.01 3.95
C GLN A 28 4.55 -16.53 4.03
N ALA A 29 4.80 -16.00 5.22
CA ALA A 29 5.27 -14.64 5.46
C ALA A 29 5.86 -14.52 6.87
N GLU A 30 6.67 -13.49 7.08
CA GLU A 30 6.98 -13.01 8.42
C GLU A 30 5.88 -12.06 8.90
N VAL A 31 5.53 -12.14 10.18
CA VAL A 31 4.55 -11.23 10.77
C VAL A 31 5.12 -9.82 10.77
N GLN A 32 4.39 -8.88 10.15
CA GLN A 32 4.71 -7.45 10.16
C GLN A 32 3.58 -6.72 10.88
N ASN A 33 3.88 -6.03 11.97
CA ASN A 33 2.89 -5.19 12.63
C ASN A 33 2.81 -3.84 11.94
N TYR A 34 1.68 -3.15 12.12
CA TYR A 34 1.50 -1.77 11.64
C TYR A 34 2.68 -0.87 12.03
N ALA A 35 3.16 -0.98 13.27
CA ALA A 35 4.28 -0.19 13.79
C ALA A 35 5.65 -0.55 13.19
N ASP A 36 5.77 -1.74 12.57
CA ASP A 36 6.99 -2.17 11.89
C ASP A 36 7.03 -1.63 10.44
N ILE A 37 5.86 -1.40 9.85
CA ILE A 37 5.70 -0.81 8.51
C ILE A 37 5.83 0.72 8.58
N ASP A 38 5.08 1.38 9.47
CA ASP A 38 5.23 2.81 9.81
C ASP A 38 6.28 2.96 10.94
N GLY A 39 7.52 2.59 10.61
CA GLY A 39 8.61 2.48 11.57
C GLY A 39 9.30 3.80 11.90
N ALA A 40 9.20 4.82 11.05
CA ALA A 40 9.94 6.06 11.26
C ALA A 40 9.34 6.87 12.44
N PRO A 41 10.19 7.50 13.29
CA PRO A 41 9.70 8.32 14.40
C PRO A 41 8.71 9.40 13.97
N GLU A 42 8.95 10.00 12.80
CA GLU A 42 8.11 11.06 12.24
C GLU A 42 6.76 10.53 11.70
N GLU A 43 6.71 9.30 11.22
CA GLU A 43 5.47 8.63 10.78
C GLU A 43 4.59 8.30 11.98
N ARG A 44 5.20 7.81 13.07
CA ARG A 44 4.48 7.50 14.32
C ARG A 44 3.93 8.76 14.99
N GLU A 45 4.66 9.87 14.95
CA GLU A 45 4.22 11.13 15.54
C GLU A 45 3.08 11.77 14.75
N ARG A 46 3.08 11.63 13.42
CA ARG A 46 2.06 12.22 12.54
C ARG A 46 0.89 11.29 12.20
N GLY A 47 1.02 9.99 12.45
CA GLY A 47 -0.01 9.00 12.15
C GLY A 47 -0.26 8.79 10.66
N ILE A 48 0.70 9.14 9.81
CA ILE A 48 0.62 8.99 8.35
C ILE A 48 1.88 8.35 7.80
N THR A 49 1.74 7.51 6.78
CA THR A 49 2.85 6.96 6.01
C THR A 49 3.55 8.06 5.21
N ILE A 50 4.87 8.17 5.35
CA ILE A 50 5.70 9.17 4.69
C ILE A 50 6.61 8.49 3.65
N ASN A 51 7.28 7.42 4.07
CA ASN A 51 8.18 6.62 3.26
C ASN A 51 7.45 5.41 2.69
N THR A 52 7.91 4.95 1.53
CA THR A 52 7.44 3.68 0.98
C THR A 52 8.03 2.53 1.78
N ALA A 53 7.18 1.71 2.40
CA ALA A 53 7.62 0.50 3.08
C ALA A 53 7.61 -0.68 2.11
N HIS A 54 8.64 -1.53 2.21
CA HIS A 54 8.74 -2.75 1.42
C HIS A 54 8.51 -3.96 2.32
N VAL A 55 7.57 -4.80 1.91
CA VAL A 55 7.17 -5.99 2.67
C VAL A 55 7.13 -7.19 1.72
N GLU A 56 7.62 -8.33 2.18
CA GLU A 56 7.63 -9.57 1.38
C GLU A 56 6.69 -10.61 1.97
N TYR A 57 5.97 -11.30 1.10
CA TYR A 57 5.14 -12.45 1.43
C TYR A 57 4.91 -13.30 0.19
N GLU A 58 4.49 -14.54 0.39
CA GLU A 58 4.16 -15.45 -0.69
C GLU A 58 2.78 -16.07 -0.53
N THR A 59 2.30 -16.61 -1.63
CA THR A 59 1.13 -17.48 -1.70
C THR A 59 1.57 -18.79 -2.31
N GLU A 60 0.70 -19.79 -2.35
CA GLU A 60 0.98 -21.10 -2.99
C GLU A 60 1.44 -21.00 -4.46
N THR A 61 1.13 -19.88 -5.13
CA THR A 61 1.38 -19.72 -6.58
C THR A 61 2.47 -18.72 -6.92
N ARG A 62 2.77 -17.74 -6.05
CA ARG A 62 3.59 -16.56 -6.36
C ARG A 62 4.22 -15.96 -5.11
N HIS A 63 5.41 -15.40 -5.28
CA HIS A 63 6.09 -14.53 -4.32
C HIS A 63 5.79 -13.05 -4.64
N TYR A 64 5.56 -12.24 -3.62
CA TYR A 64 5.21 -10.83 -3.76
C TYR A 64 6.15 -9.96 -2.95
N ALA A 65 6.79 -9.01 -3.63
CA ALA A 65 7.29 -7.78 -3.01
C ALA A 65 6.18 -6.73 -3.05
N HIS A 66 5.72 -6.32 -1.88
CA HIS A 66 4.66 -5.34 -1.65
C HIS A 66 5.28 -3.99 -1.27
N VAL A 67 4.91 -2.94 -1.99
CA VAL A 67 5.27 -1.55 -1.68
C VAL A 67 4.07 -0.81 -1.09
N ASP A 68 4.12 -0.42 0.18
CA ASP A 68 3.08 0.39 0.81
C ASP A 68 3.32 1.87 0.45
N CYS A 69 2.42 2.49 -0.32
CA CYS A 69 2.61 3.88 -0.76
C CYS A 69 1.84 4.88 0.11
N PRO A 70 2.40 6.07 0.36
CA PRO A 70 1.73 7.11 1.11
C PRO A 70 0.50 7.63 0.37
N GLY A 71 -0.56 8.00 1.11
CA GLY A 71 -1.82 8.52 0.58
C GLY A 71 -2.00 10.04 0.70
N HIS A 72 -1.06 10.73 1.36
CA HIS A 72 -1.12 12.17 1.57
C HIS A 72 -0.60 12.91 0.34
N ALA A 73 -1.23 14.04 -0.01
CA ALA A 73 -0.89 14.83 -1.20
C ALA A 73 0.59 15.29 -1.21
N ASP A 74 1.12 15.63 -0.03
CA ASP A 74 2.51 16.08 0.13
C ASP A 74 3.55 15.01 -0.23
N TYR A 75 3.17 13.73 -0.21
CA TYR A 75 4.05 12.59 -0.45
C TYR A 75 3.75 11.85 -1.77
N VAL A 76 3.00 12.48 -2.68
CA VAL A 76 2.69 11.93 -4.02
C VAL A 76 3.94 11.53 -4.79
N LYS A 77 5.07 12.24 -4.61
CA LYS A 77 6.35 11.89 -5.26
C LYS A 77 6.81 10.47 -4.91
N ASN A 78 6.69 10.08 -3.64
CA ASN A 78 7.10 8.77 -3.16
C ASN A 78 6.16 7.68 -3.70
N MET A 79 4.88 8.00 -3.84
CA MET A 79 3.92 7.13 -4.51
C MET A 79 4.30 6.91 -5.98
N ILE A 80 4.65 7.96 -6.74
CA ILE A 80 5.04 7.82 -8.16
C ILE A 80 6.25 6.89 -8.30
N THR A 81 7.28 7.05 -7.46
CA THR A 81 8.46 6.18 -7.50
C THR A 81 8.15 4.73 -7.12
N GLY A 82 7.24 4.51 -6.18
CA GLY A 82 6.79 3.17 -5.80
C GLY A 82 5.94 2.52 -6.89
N ALA A 83 4.95 3.24 -7.42
CA ALA A 83 4.02 2.76 -8.44
C ALA A 83 4.71 2.40 -9.77
N ALA A 84 5.80 3.10 -10.14
CA ALA A 84 6.58 2.78 -11.33
C ALA A 84 7.24 1.38 -11.30
N GLN A 85 7.35 0.76 -10.12
CA GLN A 85 7.92 -0.57 -9.95
C GLN A 85 6.86 -1.67 -9.89
N MET A 86 5.57 -1.32 -9.93
CA MET A 86 4.46 -2.25 -9.68
C MET A 86 3.94 -2.90 -10.95
N ASP A 87 3.81 -4.23 -10.93
CA ASP A 87 3.13 -5.03 -11.96
C ASP A 87 1.59 -5.01 -11.77
N GLY A 88 1.13 -4.46 -10.66
CA GLY A 88 -0.28 -4.26 -10.32
C GLY A 88 -0.40 -3.58 -8.96
N ALA A 89 -1.50 -2.85 -8.73
CA ALA A 89 -1.70 -2.17 -7.45
C ALA A 89 -3.06 -2.48 -6.80
N ILE A 90 -3.10 -2.40 -5.48
CA ILE A 90 -4.29 -2.56 -4.66
C ILE A 90 -4.79 -1.15 -4.31
N LEU A 91 -5.92 -0.76 -4.89
CA LEU A 91 -6.59 0.49 -4.56
C LEU A 91 -7.44 0.30 -3.31
N VAL A 92 -7.05 0.93 -2.21
CA VAL A 92 -7.78 0.86 -0.93
C VAL A 92 -8.74 2.04 -0.81
N CYS A 93 -10.02 1.73 -0.60
CA CYS A 93 -11.09 2.71 -0.51
C CYS A 93 -11.99 2.40 0.68
N ALA A 94 -11.93 3.23 1.73
CA ALA A 94 -12.79 3.05 2.89
C ALA A 94 -14.28 3.10 2.49
N ALA A 95 -15.05 2.10 2.91
CA ALA A 95 -16.48 2.02 2.64
C ALA A 95 -17.29 3.19 3.25
N THR A 96 -16.78 3.83 4.30
CA THR A 96 -17.40 4.98 4.99
C THR A 96 -17.31 6.27 4.17
N ASP A 97 -16.19 6.48 3.49
CA ASP A 97 -15.89 7.75 2.81
C ASP A 97 -16.11 7.65 1.29
N GLY A 98 -15.88 6.46 0.73
CA GLY A 98 -15.92 6.24 -0.71
C GLY A 98 -14.75 6.89 -1.46
N PRO A 99 -14.88 7.08 -2.79
CA PRO A 99 -13.78 7.61 -3.61
C PRO A 99 -13.51 9.10 -3.35
N MET A 100 -12.34 9.39 -2.77
CA MET A 100 -11.86 10.74 -2.47
C MET A 100 -10.95 11.32 -3.57
N ALA A 101 -10.49 12.56 -3.41
CA ALA A 101 -9.66 13.24 -4.42
C ALA A 101 -8.37 12.46 -4.75
N GLN A 102 -7.66 11.99 -3.72
CA GLN A 102 -6.43 11.22 -3.86
C GLN A 102 -6.70 9.82 -4.43
N THR A 103 -7.89 9.24 -4.21
CA THR A 103 -8.28 7.99 -4.90
C THR A 103 -8.27 8.19 -6.41
N LYS A 104 -8.83 9.30 -6.90
CA LYS A 104 -8.86 9.63 -8.34
C LYS A 104 -7.46 9.96 -8.87
N GLU A 105 -6.70 10.74 -8.11
CA GLU A 105 -5.32 11.11 -8.46
C GLU A 105 -4.43 9.88 -8.53
N HIS A 106 -4.55 8.95 -7.58
CA HIS A 106 -3.73 7.74 -7.55
C HIS A 106 -4.02 6.81 -8.71
N ILE A 107 -5.29 6.69 -9.13
CA ILE A 107 -5.65 5.95 -10.35
C ILE A 107 -5.01 6.58 -11.58
N LEU A 108 -5.05 7.91 -11.69
CA LEU A 108 -4.46 8.63 -12.82
C LEU A 108 -2.94 8.43 -12.88
N LEU A 109 -2.26 8.59 -11.73
CA LEU A 109 -0.82 8.44 -11.62
C LEU A 109 -0.38 7.00 -11.88
N ALA A 110 -1.08 6.00 -11.31
CA ALA A 110 -0.81 4.58 -11.58
C ALA A 110 -0.89 4.28 -13.08
N LYS A 111 -1.90 4.84 -13.78
CA LYS A 111 -2.01 4.72 -15.24
C LYS A 111 -0.86 5.41 -15.98
N GLN A 112 -0.42 6.58 -15.53
CA GLN A 112 0.67 7.33 -16.17
C GLN A 112 2.03 6.65 -16.03
N VAL A 113 2.29 5.99 -14.90
CA VAL A 113 3.53 5.23 -14.68
C VAL A 113 3.48 3.80 -15.22
N GLY A 114 2.35 3.40 -15.82
CA GLY A 114 2.23 2.14 -16.56
C GLY A 114 1.78 0.93 -15.74
N VAL A 115 1.15 1.12 -14.58
CA VAL A 115 0.57 0.01 -13.81
C VAL A 115 -0.54 -0.65 -14.62
N PRO A 116 -0.43 -1.93 -15.01
CA PRO A 116 -1.33 -2.54 -16.00
C PRO A 116 -2.67 -2.98 -15.42
N ALA A 117 -2.75 -3.25 -14.12
CA ALA A 117 -3.95 -3.76 -13.46
C ALA A 117 -4.12 -3.22 -12.05
N LEU A 118 -5.38 -3.00 -11.64
CA LEU A 118 -5.75 -2.58 -10.30
C LEU A 118 -6.75 -3.57 -9.69
N VAL A 119 -6.56 -3.91 -8.43
CA VAL A 119 -7.54 -4.64 -7.59
C VAL A 119 -8.06 -3.67 -6.54
N VAL A 120 -9.36 -3.67 -6.25
CA VAL A 120 -9.96 -2.76 -5.26
C VAL A 120 -10.22 -3.51 -3.96
N ALA A 121 -9.82 -2.90 -2.83
CA ALA A 121 -10.16 -3.33 -1.48
C ALA A 121 -11.08 -2.27 -0.83
N LEU A 122 -12.20 -2.71 -0.26
CA LEU A 122 -13.26 -1.89 0.35
C LEU A 122 -13.32 -2.08 1.86
#